data_AF-A0AAE3TAT1-F1
#
_entry.id   AF-A0AAE3TAT1-F1
#
_cell.length_a   1.000
_cell.length_b   1.000
_cell.length_c   1.000
_cell.angle_alpha   90.00
_cell.angle_beta   90.00
_cell.angle_gamma   90.00
#
_symmetry.space_group_name_H-M   'P 1'
#
loop_
_entity.id
_entity.type
_entity.pdbx_description
1 polymer ?
#
loop_
_entity_poly.entity_id
_entity_poly.type
_entity_poly.pdbx_seq_one_letter_code
_entity_poly.pdbx_strand_id
1 'polypeptide(L)'
;MTQPDAALDAARLHLKETDELLQAARAAHSRARAAFERAVKQVVEDPVDAVFNCDAPPSDHRRNHRPGRPAKIDSDRELQAFIRARIDRLTFVEIAEEVAETFPPERRVGKSAIHAWWQRIRK
;
A
#
# COMPACT_ATOMS: atom_id res chain seq x y z
N MET A 1 -5.92 -1.92 75.32
CA MET A 1 -4.80 -1.78 74.37
C MET A 1 -5.23 -2.39 73.04
N THR A 2 -6.32 -1.87 72.44
CA THR A 2 -7.14 -2.66 71.49
C THR A 2 -7.75 -1.86 70.32
N GLN A 3 -7.54 -0.53 70.27
CA GLN A 3 -8.05 0.32 69.19
C GLN A 3 -7.12 0.52 67.97
N PRO A 4 -5.77 0.55 68.08
CA PRO A 4 -4.92 0.84 66.92
C PRO A 4 -4.80 -0.33 65.93
N ASP A 5 -4.85 -1.57 66.41
CA ASP A 5 -4.74 -2.76 65.54
C ASP A 5 -5.99 -2.95 64.68
N ALA A 6 -7.18 -2.68 65.23
CA ALA A 6 -8.44 -2.75 64.47
C ALA A 6 -8.50 -1.71 63.33
N ALA A 7 -7.92 -0.52 63.54
CA ALA A 7 -7.86 0.52 62.51
C ALA A 7 -6.88 0.16 61.39
N LEU A 8 -5.75 -0.47 61.73
CA LEU A 8 -4.77 -0.97 60.76
C LEU A 8 -5.34 -2.11 59.91
N ASP A 9 -6.09 -3.03 60.51
CA ASP A 9 -6.70 -4.14 59.77
C ASP A 9 -7.83 -3.67 58.85
N ALA A 10 -8.63 -2.68 59.28
CA ALA A 10 -9.62 -2.04 58.41
C ALA A 10 -8.96 -1.32 57.22
N ALA A 11 -7.85 -0.60 57.44
CA ALA A 11 -7.10 0.04 56.37
C ALA A 11 -6.51 -0.97 55.38
N ARG A 12 -6.00 -2.10 55.87
CA ARG A 12 -5.50 -3.20 55.01
C ARG A 12 -6.61 -3.81 54.16
N LEU A 13 -7.80 -3.98 54.74
CA LEU A 13 -8.97 -4.50 54.02
C LEU A 13 -9.37 -3.56 52.88
N HIS A 14 -9.45 -2.25 53.14
CA HIS A 14 -9.79 -1.27 52.10
C HIS A 14 -8.72 -1.17 51.00
N LEU A 15 -7.43 -1.32 51.35
CA LEU A 15 -6.37 -1.37 50.35
C LEU A 15 -6.49 -2.59 49.45
N LYS A 16 -6.88 -3.74 50.02
CA LYS A 16 -7.13 -4.96 49.25
C LYS A 16 -8.34 -4.79 48.32
N GLU A 17 -9.44 -4.25 48.82
CA GLU A 17 -10.65 -3.99 48.01
C GLU A 17 -10.37 -3.01 46.86
N THR A 18 -9.60 -1.95 47.12
CA THR A 18 -9.23 -0.97 46.09
C THR A 18 -8.28 -1.55 45.05
N ASP A 19 -7.35 -2.43 45.42
CA ASP A 19 -6.51 -3.14 44.45
C ASP A 19 -7.36 -4.09 43.58
N GLU A 20 -8.27 -4.86 44.18
CA GLU A 20 -9.18 -5.74 43.45
C GLU A 20 -10.04 -4.97 42.44
N LEU A 21 -10.58 -3.81 42.85
CA LEU A 21 -11.33 -2.91 41.96
C LEU A 21 -10.47 -2.36 40.82
N LEU A 22 -9.23 -1.96 41.11
CA LEU A 22 -8.31 -1.42 40.10
C LEU A 22 -7.91 -2.49 39.08
N GLN A 23 -7.69 -3.73 39.53
CA GLN A 23 -7.42 -4.87 38.66
C GLN A 23 -8.62 -5.18 37.77
N ALA A 24 -9.83 -5.19 38.34
CA ALA A 24 -11.06 -5.40 37.58
C ALA A 24 -11.26 -4.32 36.51
N ALA A 25 -11.04 -3.05 36.85
CA ALA A 25 -11.15 -1.92 35.94
C ALA A 25 -10.12 -2.01 34.79
N ARG A 26 -8.86 -2.33 35.10
CA ARG A 26 -7.80 -2.54 34.09
C ARG A 26 -8.13 -3.69 33.15
N ALA A 27 -8.66 -4.79 33.67
CA ALA A 27 -9.08 -5.93 32.86
C ALA A 27 -10.25 -5.55 31.94
N ALA A 28 -11.24 -4.81 32.44
CA ALA A 28 -12.36 -4.31 31.64
C ALA A 28 -11.90 -3.36 30.52
N HIS A 29 -11.02 -2.42 30.84
CA HIS A 29 -10.45 -1.49 29.86
C HIS A 29 -9.65 -2.22 28.77
N SER A 30 -8.85 -3.22 29.17
CA SER A 30 -8.07 -4.04 28.22
C SER A 30 -8.98 -4.82 27.27
N ARG A 31 -10.09 -5.38 27.78
CA ARG A 31 -11.10 -6.04 26.94
C ARG A 31 -11.78 -5.07 25.97
N ALA A 32 -12.16 -3.88 26.44
CA ALA A 32 -12.78 -2.86 25.61
C ALA A 32 -11.84 -2.40 24.50
N ARG A 33 -10.56 -2.18 24.82
CA ARG A 33 -9.53 -1.83 23.84
C ARG A 33 -9.36 -2.91 22.78
N ALA A 34 -9.23 -4.17 23.18
CA ALA A 34 -9.08 -5.27 22.23
C ALA A 34 -10.33 -5.45 21.35
N ALA A 35 -11.53 -5.21 21.89
CA ALA A 35 -12.77 -5.23 21.11
C ALA A 35 -12.81 -4.11 20.07
N PHE A 36 -12.39 -2.90 20.45
CA PHE A 36 -12.29 -1.77 19.54
C PHE A 36 -11.27 -2.02 18.42
N GLU A 37 -10.06 -2.49 18.75
CA GLU A 37 -9.03 -2.80 17.75
C GLU A 37 -9.52 -3.86 16.75
N ARG A 38 -10.26 -4.89 17.20
CA ARG A 38 -10.89 -5.86 16.30
C ARG A 38 -11.95 -5.23 15.40
N ALA A 39 -12.82 -4.37 15.94
CA ALA A 39 -13.86 -3.71 15.15
C ALA A 39 -13.27 -2.78 14.09
N VAL A 40 -12.23 -2.01 14.44
CA VAL A 40 -11.51 -1.15 13.49
C VAL A 40 -10.84 -1.99 12.41
N LYS A 41 -10.13 -3.07 12.80
CA LYS A 41 -9.48 -3.96 11.83
C LYS A 41 -10.51 -4.56 10.88
N GLN A 42 -11.66 -5.01 11.38
CA GLN A 42 -12.73 -5.54 10.54
C GLN A 42 -13.29 -4.51 9.56
N VAL A 43 -13.51 -3.26 9.99
CA VAL A 43 -14.04 -2.19 9.12
C VAL A 43 -13.00 -1.72 8.09
N VAL A 44 -11.72 -1.71 8.44
CA VAL A 44 -10.62 -1.30 7.54
C VAL A 44 -10.26 -2.41 6.57
N GLU A 45 -10.34 -3.68 7.00
CA GLU A 45 -10.11 -4.85 6.15
C GLU A 45 -11.33 -5.27 5.34
N ASP A 46 -12.53 -4.73 5.64
CA ASP A 46 -13.68 -4.85 4.74
C ASP A 46 -13.31 -4.06 3.46
N PRO A 47 -13.08 -4.74 2.34
CA PRO A 47 -12.40 -4.13 1.22
C PRO A 47 -13.34 -3.09 0.61
N VAL A 48 -13.00 -1.82 0.79
CA VAL A 48 -13.56 -0.71 0.00
C VAL A 48 -13.50 -1.05 -1.50
N ASP A 49 -12.51 -1.85 -1.92
CA ASP A 49 -12.39 -2.40 -3.26
C ASP A 49 -13.59 -3.27 -3.70
N ALA A 50 -14.24 -4.01 -2.79
CA ALA A 50 -15.41 -4.82 -3.13
C ALA A 50 -16.62 -3.97 -3.55
N VAL A 51 -16.73 -2.74 -3.04
CA VAL A 51 -17.79 -1.79 -3.43
C VAL A 51 -17.59 -1.27 -4.86
N PHE A 52 -16.36 -1.28 -5.36
CA PHE A 52 -15.99 -0.80 -6.70
C PHE A 52 -15.65 -1.92 -7.69
N ASN A 53 -15.87 -3.19 -7.29
CA ASN A 53 -15.67 -4.32 -8.19
C ASN A 53 -16.65 -4.21 -9.38
N CYS A 54 -16.08 -4.24 -10.58
CA CYS A 54 -16.85 -4.27 -11.81
C CYS A 54 -16.90 -5.73 -12.30
N ASP A 55 -18.03 -6.39 -12.08
CA ASP A 55 -18.28 -7.76 -12.55
C ASP A 55 -18.52 -7.83 -14.06
N ALA A 56 -18.56 -6.68 -14.74
CA ALA A 56 -18.65 -6.65 -16.20
C ALA A 56 -17.40 -7.33 -16.79
N PRO A 57 -17.57 -8.31 -17.70
CA PRO A 57 -16.43 -8.91 -18.36
C PRO A 57 -15.65 -7.81 -19.10
N PRO A 58 -14.31 -7.88 -19.13
CA PRO A 58 -13.51 -6.96 -19.93
C PRO A 58 -14.06 -6.89 -21.35
N SER A 59 -14.40 -5.69 -21.80
CA SER A 59 -15.05 -5.48 -23.08
C SER A 59 -14.21 -6.03 -24.23
N ASP A 60 -14.87 -6.48 -25.30
CA ASP A 60 -14.18 -6.94 -26.50
C ASP A 60 -13.37 -5.82 -27.16
N HIS A 61 -13.73 -4.56 -26.89
CA HIS A 61 -12.88 -3.40 -27.16
C HIS A 61 -11.47 -3.58 -26.58
N ARG A 62 -11.34 -4.02 -25.32
CA ARG A 62 -10.03 -4.23 -24.69
C ARG A 62 -9.26 -5.42 -25.26
N ARG A 63 -9.96 -6.49 -25.66
CA ARG A 63 -9.36 -7.66 -26.35
C ARG A 63 -8.86 -7.30 -27.74
N ASN A 64 -9.66 -6.55 -28.50
CA ASN A 64 -9.32 -6.07 -29.84
C ASN A 64 -8.26 -4.96 -29.81
N HIS A 65 -8.18 -4.19 -28.72
CA HIS A 65 -7.13 -3.18 -28.51
C HIS A 65 -5.84 -3.72 -27.91
N ARG A 66 -5.73 -5.03 -27.62
CA ARG A 66 -4.41 -5.64 -27.39
C ARG A 66 -3.76 -5.74 -28.78
N PRO A 67 -2.84 -4.85 -29.15
CA PRO A 67 -2.23 -4.96 -30.46
C PRO A 67 -1.37 -6.22 -30.37
N GLY A 68 -1.63 -7.23 -31.20
CA GLY A 68 -0.73 -8.38 -31.38
C GLY A 68 0.63 -7.98 -31.94
N ARG A 69 0.90 -6.68 -32.11
CA ARG A 69 2.15 -6.11 -32.54
C ARG A 69 3.01 -5.77 -31.31
N PRO A 70 4.27 -6.22 -31.24
CA PRO A 70 5.19 -5.83 -30.19
C PRO A 70 5.31 -4.29 -30.14
N ALA A 71 5.49 -3.73 -28.93
CA ALA A 71 5.67 -2.29 -28.79
C ALA A 71 6.94 -1.85 -29.55
N LYS A 72 6.95 -0.63 -30.10
CA LYS A 72 8.06 -0.14 -30.93
C LYS A 72 9.45 -0.36 -30.30
N ILE A 73 9.54 -0.13 -28.99
CA ILE A 73 10.78 -0.31 -28.23
C ILE A 73 11.21 -1.79 -28.22
N ASP A 74 10.28 -2.73 -28.08
CA ASP A 74 10.58 -4.18 -28.06
C ASP A 74 11.11 -4.67 -29.41
N SER A 75 10.69 -4.05 -30.52
CA SER A 75 11.13 -4.40 -31.86
C SER A 75 12.42 -3.69 -32.32
N ASP A 76 12.94 -2.72 -31.57
CA ASP A 76 14.06 -1.88 -31.99
C ASP A 76 15.24 -1.96 -30.99
N ARG A 77 16.26 -2.77 -31.32
CA ARG A 77 17.42 -3.00 -30.45
C ARG A 77 18.27 -1.76 -30.22
N GLU A 78 18.36 -0.88 -31.22
CA GLU A 78 19.14 0.35 -31.12
C GLU A 78 18.44 1.35 -30.20
N LEU A 79 17.12 1.48 -30.33
CA LEU A 79 16.31 2.29 -29.42
C LEU A 79 16.38 1.78 -27.97
N GLN A 80 16.36 0.45 -27.76
CA GLN A 80 16.55 -0.13 -26.43
C GLN A 80 17.92 0.24 -25.83
N ALA A 81 19.00 0.11 -26.61
CA ALA A 81 20.34 0.44 -26.16
C ALA A 81 20.45 1.93 -25.79
N PHE A 82 19.88 2.80 -26.63
CA PHE A 82 19.82 4.25 -26.40
C PHE A 82 19.12 4.60 -25.09
N ILE A 83 17.94 4.02 -24.84
CA ILE A 83 17.16 4.26 -23.63
C ILE A 83 17.90 3.73 -22.40
N ARG A 84 18.47 2.51 -22.44
CA ARG A 84 19.21 1.92 -21.32
C ARG A 84 20.42 2.75 -20.91
N ALA A 85 21.14 3.33 -21.88
CA ALA A 85 22.30 4.18 -21.59
C ALA A 85 21.96 5.46 -20.80
N ARG A 86 20.68 5.86 -20.79
CA ARG A 86 20.20 7.13 -20.22
C ARG A 86 19.27 6.98 -19.03
N ILE A 87 18.68 5.79 -18.85
CA ILE A 87 17.63 5.52 -17.85
C ILE A 87 18.06 5.84 -16.41
N ASP A 88 19.36 5.75 -16.12
CA ASP A 88 19.92 6.01 -14.78
C ASP A 88 20.30 7.49 -14.56
N ARG A 89 20.31 8.31 -15.61
CA ARG A 89 20.84 9.69 -15.58
C ARG A 89 19.81 10.75 -15.96
N LEU A 90 18.79 10.37 -16.72
CA LEU A 90 17.77 11.26 -17.26
C LEU A 90 16.37 10.78 -16.87
N THR A 91 15.45 11.72 -16.78
CA THR A 91 14.02 11.45 -16.62
C THR A 91 13.42 10.91 -17.92
N PHE A 92 12.27 10.22 -17.83
CA PHE A 92 11.59 9.70 -19.03
C PHE A 92 11.13 10.79 -20.01
N VAL A 93 10.99 12.03 -19.56
CA VAL A 93 10.66 13.17 -20.42
C VAL A 93 11.88 13.56 -21.24
N GLU A 94 13.01 13.79 -20.59
CA GLU A 94 14.28 14.14 -21.23
C GLU A 94 14.72 13.04 -22.21
N ILE A 95 14.55 11.76 -21.84
CA ILE A 95 14.86 10.64 -22.76
C ILE A 95 13.95 10.69 -23.99
N ALA A 96 12.67 11.04 -23.85
CA ALA A 96 11.76 11.13 -25.00
C ALA A 96 12.13 12.29 -25.94
N GLU A 97 12.61 13.41 -25.37
CA GLU A 97 13.13 14.55 -26.13
C GLU A 97 14.40 14.16 -26.90
N GLU A 98 15.38 13.55 -26.22
CA GLU A 98 16.60 13.08 -26.89
C GLU A 98 16.32 11.99 -27.95
N VAL A 99 15.32 11.14 -27.72
CA VAL A 99 14.84 10.19 -28.73
C VAL A 99 14.26 10.93 -29.94
N ALA A 100 13.51 12.02 -29.73
CA ALA A 100 12.95 12.81 -30.82
C ALA A 100 14.03 13.52 -31.65
N GLU A 101 15.13 13.93 -31.02
CA GLU A 101 16.27 14.54 -31.69
C GLU A 101 17.13 13.51 -32.45
N THR A 102 17.34 12.33 -31.86
CA THR A 102 18.28 11.32 -32.40
C THR A 102 17.63 10.41 -33.45
N PHE A 103 16.34 10.07 -33.28
CA PHE A 103 15.66 9.09 -34.12
C PHE A 103 14.67 9.73 -35.10
N PRO A 104 14.50 9.14 -36.29
CA PRO A 104 13.52 9.62 -37.26
C PRO A 104 12.08 9.43 -36.72
N PRO A 105 11.10 10.24 -37.17
CA PRO A 105 9.76 10.32 -36.59
C PRO A 105 9.05 8.98 -36.37
N GLU A 106 9.22 8.04 -37.28
CA GLU A 106 8.63 6.70 -37.24
C GLU A 106 9.13 5.85 -36.05
N ARG A 107 10.35 6.09 -35.59
CA ARG A 107 11.01 5.40 -34.47
C ARG A 107 10.86 6.11 -33.12
N ARG A 108 10.33 7.34 -33.11
CA ARG A 108 10.14 8.12 -31.88
C ARG A 108 9.12 7.45 -30.96
N VAL A 109 9.38 7.59 -29.65
CA VAL A 109 8.52 7.09 -28.58
C VAL A 109 8.39 8.16 -27.49
N GLY A 110 7.19 8.28 -26.91
CA GLY A 110 6.93 9.22 -25.81
C GLY A 110 7.25 8.66 -24.43
N LYS A 111 7.32 9.53 -23.42
CA LYS A 111 7.66 9.19 -22.02
C LYS A 111 6.89 7.98 -21.47
N SER A 112 5.60 7.89 -21.76
CA SER A 112 4.73 6.83 -21.22
C SER A 112 5.09 5.45 -21.80
N ALA A 113 5.53 5.39 -23.06
CA ALA A 113 5.99 4.16 -23.68
C ALA A 113 7.32 3.70 -23.06
N ILE A 114 8.24 4.65 -22.81
CA ILE A 114 9.53 4.39 -22.15
C ILE A 114 9.31 3.90 -20.72
N HIS A 115 8.46 4.57 -19.93
CA HIS A 115 8.12 4.15 -18.57
C HIS A 115 7.50 2.75 -18.54
N ALA A 116 6.49 2.49 -19.38
CA ALA A 116 5.82 1.19 -19.41
C ALA A 116 6.75 0.05 -19.84
N TRP A 117 7.68 0.33 -20.76
CA TRP A 117 8.72 -0.62 -21.16
C TRP A 117 9.71 -0.88 -20.02
N TRP A 118 10.21 0.17 -19.36
CA TRP A 118 11.14 0.03 -18.23
C TRP A 118 10.56 -0.77 -17.06
N GLN A 119 9.31 -0.49 -16.67
CA GLN A 119 8.62 -1.24 -15.61
C GLN A 119 8.45 -2.73 -15.94
N ARG A 120 8.37 -3.09 -17.22
CA ARG A 120 8.24 -4.47 -17.67
C ARG A 120 9.56 -5.24 -17.60
N ILE A 121 10.67 -4.59 -17.93
CA ILE A 121 11.98 -5.25 -18.01
C ILE A 121 12.78 -5.21 -16.70
N ARG A 122 12.37 -4.40 -15.72
CA ARG A 122 13.00 -4.33 -14.38
C ARG A 122 12.45 -5.39 -13.40
N LYS A 123 11.44 -6.16 -13.80
CA LYS A 123 11.01 -7.35 -13.05
C LYS A 123 11.95 -8.51 -13.34
#